data_AF-A0A7C3W6F7-F1
#
_entry.id   AF-A0A7C3W6F7-F1
#
_cell.length_a   1.000
_cell.length_b   1.000
_cell.length_c   1.000
_cell.angle_alpha   90.00
_cell.angle_beta   90.00
_cell.angle_gamma   90.00
#
_symmetry.space_group_name_H-M   'P 1'
#
loop_
_entity.id
_entity.type
_entity.pdbx_description
1 polymer ?
#
loop_
_entity_poly.entity_id
_entity_poly.type
_entity_poly.pdbx_seq_one_letter_code
_entity_poly.pdbx_strand_id
1 'polypeptide(L)'
;MRLVVAVPPAGGDRGFLKALRALCALLLAALGYTESMSSMMKIERREFLIRSAAGVGGVLLGAGLGAEDQPEPRRFDPYASVALGKTKVRMSRFCLGTGMRGGRRQSNHTRLGKEKFEALIRQAYERGVTTFDLADLYGTHPY
;
A
#
# COMPACT_ATOMS: atom_id res chain seq x y z
N MET A 1 -5.91 4.11 -2.25
CA MET A 1 -5.60 2.66 -2.30
C MET A 1 -6.71 1.94 -1.56
N ARG A 2 -7.12 0.79 -2.12
CA ARG A 2 -8.04 -0.22 -1.57
C ARG A 2 -8.19 -0.17 -0.04
N LEU A 3 -9.45 -0.12 0.37
CA LEU A 3 -9.93 -0.53 1.68
C LEU A 3 -9.33 -1.91 2.03
N VAL A 4 -8.31 -1.94 2.88
CA VAL A 4 -7.95 -3.18 3.60
C VAL A 4 -8.61 -3.05 4.96
N VAL A 5 -9.75 -3.70 5.08
CA VAL A 5 -10.39 -3.99 6.35
C VAL A 5 -9.39 -4.79 7.17
N ALA A 6 -8.77 -4.15 8.17
CA ALA A 6 -7.96 -4.84 9.15
C ALA A 6 -8.88 -5.72 10.00
N VAL A 7 -8.82 -7.03 9.74
CA VAL A 7 -9.40 -8.05 10.61
C VAL A 7 -8.63 -8.00 11.94
N PRO A 8 -9.29 -7.75 13.09
CA PRO A 8 -8.60 -7.67 14.37
C PRO A 8 -8.08 -9.04 14.80
N PRO A 9 -6.95 -9.10 15.53
CA PRO A 9 -6.43 -10.35 16.05
C PRO A 9 -7.42 -10.95 17.06
N ALA A 10 -7.61 -12.27 16.95
CA ALA A 10 -8.45 -13.08 17.82
C ALA A 10 -7.86 -13.14 19.24
N GLY A 11 -8.13 -12.12 20.04
CA GLY A 11 -7.68 -12.04 21.44
C GLY A 11 -8.47 -10.98 22.17
N GLY A 12 -9.64 -11.36 22.71
CA GLY A 12 -10.56 -10.48 23.40
C GLY A 12 -10.01 -9.97 24.73
N ASP A 13 -9.26 -8.87 24.68
CA ASP A 13 -8.91 -8.15 25.89
C ASP A 13 -10.13 -7.35 26.37
N ARG A 14 -10.79 -7.89 27.40
CA ARG A 14 -11.95 -7.28 28.06
C ARG A 14 -11.61 -5.90 28.65
N GLY A 15 -10.32 -5.55 28.81
CA GLY A 15 -9.88 -4.23 29.23
C GLY A 15 -10.11 -3.15 28.19
N PHE A 16 -9.79 -3.43 26.91
CA PHE A 16 -9.94 -2.47 25.82
C PHE A 16 -11.42 -2.14 25.54
N LEU A 17 -12.30 -3.14 25.55
CA LEU A 17 -13.72 -2.93 25.34
C LEU A 17 -14.38 -2.17 26.51
N LYS A 18 -13.88 -2.33 27.74
CA LYS A 18 -14.33 -1.56 28.91
C LYS A 18 -13.86 -0.10 28.84
N ALA A 19 -12.60 0.13 28.45
CA ALA A 19 -12.06 1.47 28.28
C ALA A 19 -12.78 2.23 27.16
N LEU A 20 -13.04 1.58 26.02
CA LEU A 20 -13.78 2.16 24.90
C LEU A 20 -15.23 2.50 25.29
N ARG A 21 -15.89 1.65 26.08
CA ARG A 21 -17.24 1.92 26.61
C ARG A 21 -17.26 3.06 27.61
N ALA A 22 -16.27 3.16 28.49
CA ALA A 22 -16.15 4.23 29.46
C ALA A 22 -15.87 5.58 28.78
N LEU A 23 -14.99 5.61 27.77
CA LEU A 23 -14.69 6.80 26.99
C LEU A 23 -15.92 7.26 26.20
N CYS A 24 -16.66 6.33 25.60
CA CYS A 24 -17.90 6.62 24.88
C CYS A 24 -19.00 7.15 25.80
N ALA A 25 -19.15 6.57 27.01
CA ALA A 25 -20.09 7.04 28.02
C ALA A 25 -19.73 8.44 28.55
N LEU A 26 -18.44 8.74 28.74
CA LEU A 26 -17.99 10.09 29.11
C LEU A 26 -18.20 11.10 27.99
N LEU A 27 -17.98 10.71 26.73
CA LEU A 27 -18.25 11.56 25.58
C LEU A 27 -19.75 11.87 25.44
N LEU A 28 -20.61 10.87 25.66
CA LEU A 28 -22.07 11.01 25.64
C LEU A 28 -22.60 11.84 26.81
N ALA A 29 -21.99 11.71 28.00
CA ALA A 29 -22.32 12.52 29.17
C ALA A 29 -21.85 13.98 29.03
N ALA A 30 -20.66 14.20 28.47
CA ALA A 30 -20.14 15.54 28.19
C ALA A 30 -20.93 16.27 27.09
N LEU A 31 -21.62 15.53 26.22
CA LEU A 31 -22.56 16.05 25.22
C LEU A 31 -24.00 16.19 25.74
N GLY A 32 -24.25 15.97 27.04
CA GLY A 32 -25.55 16.23 27.69
C GLY A 32 -26.67 15.23 27.38
N TYR A 33 -26.35 13.97 27.06
CA TYR A 33 -27.33 12.95 26.66
C TYR A 33 -27.92 12.13 27.85
N THR A 34 -28.22 12.79 28.96
CA THR A 34 -28.99 12.21 30.07
C THR A 34 -30.07 13.19 30.47
N GLU A 35 -31.25 13.03 29.87
CA GLU A 35 -32.59 13.43 30.34
C GLU A 35 -33.48 13.66 29.11
N SER A 36 -34.28 12.65 28.77
CA SER A 36 -35.69 12.79 28.39
C SER A 36 -36.15 11.53 27.63
N MET A 37 -36.68 10.58 28.39
CA MET A 37 -37.39 9.40 27.89
C MET A 37 -38.90 9.63 27.75
N SER A 38 -39.39 10.87 27.55
CA SER A 38 -40.85 11.10 27.50
C SER A 38 -41.32 12.32 26.70
N SER A 39 -40.81 12.52 25.48
CA SER A 39 -41.51 13.41 24.54
C SER A 39 -41.31 12.97 23.11
N MET A 40 -42.43 12.72 22.44
CA MET A 40 -42.59 12.46 21.01
C MET A 40 -41.55 13.21 20.17
N MET A 41 -40.58 12.46 19.62
CA MET A 41 -39.45 12.98 18.84
C MET A 41 -39.91 13.82 17.64
N LYS A 42 -39.97 15.13 17.82
CA LYS A 42 -39.97 16.10 16.72
C LYS A 42 -38.57 16.70 16.63
N ILE A 43 -37.72 16.11 15.80
CA ILE A 43 -36.38 16.67 15.53
C ILE A 43 -36.58 17.94 14.69
N GLU A 44 -36.21 19.09 15.23
CA GLU A 44 -36.19 20.33 14.48
C GLU A 44 -35.03 20.36 13.49
N ARG A 45 -35.26 20.91 12.28
CA ARG A 45 -34.25 20.95 11.20
C ARG A 45 -32.93 21.58 11.64
N ARG A 46 -32.99 22.61 12.49
CA ARG A 46 -31.81 23.31 13.01
C ARG A 46 -30.98 22.43 13.93
N GLU A 47 -31.62 21.67 14.82
CA GLU A 47 -30.94 20.77 15.74
C GLU A 47 -30.26 19.61 14.99
N PHE A 48 -30.91 19.11 13.94
CA PHE A 48 -30.31 18.11 13.07
C PHE A 48 -29.05 18.63 12.36
N LEU A 49 -29.10 19.86 11.82
CA LEU A 49 -27.95 20.48 11.15
C LEU A 49 -26.78 20.73 12.12
N ILE A 50 -27.08 21.23 13.32
CA ILE A 50 -26.06 21.51 14.35
C ILE A 50 -25.40 20.20 14.80
N ARG A 51 -26.18 19.15 15.12
CA ARG A 51 -25.65 17.86 15.55
C ARG A 51 -24.86 17.15 14.45
N SER A 52 -25.33 17.23 13.21
CA SER A 52 -24.63 16.63 12.07
C SER A 52 -23.31 17.35 11.78
N ALA A 53 -23.30 18.68 11.83
CA ALA A 53 -22.08 19.47 11.66
C ALA A 53 -21.07 19.22 12.77
N ALA A 54 -21.51 19.16 14.04
CA ALA A 54 -20.65 18.84 15.17
C ALA A 54 -20.12 17.40 15.12
N GLY A 55 -20.94 16.43 14.72
CA GLY A 55 -20.53 15.03 14.56
C GLY A 55 -19.49 14.84 13.46
N VAL A 56 -19.71 15.45 12.29
CA VAL A 56 -18.75 15.40 11.17
C VAL A 56 -17.47 16.16 11.52
N GLY A 57 -17.59 17.35 12.13
CA GLY A 57 -16.44 18.14 12.58
C GLY A 57 -15.60 17.41 13.63
N GLY A 58 -16.24 16.75 14.60
CA GLY A 58 -15.57 15.95 15.62
C GLY A 58 -14.81 14.75 15.05
N VAL A 59 -15.39 14.06 14.05
CA VAL A 59 -14.73 12.94 13.36
C VAL A 59 -13.54 13.43 12.53
N LEU A 60 -13.67 14.55 11.81
CA LEU A 60 -12.58 15.09 11.00
C LEU A 60 -11.42 15.62 11.85
N LEU A 61 -11.72 16.32 12.95
CA LEU A 61 -10.69 16.76 13.90
C LEU A 61 -10.04 15.58 14.62
N GLY A 62 -10.81 14.57 15.02
CA GLY A 62 -10.28 13.34 15.62
C GLY A 62 -9.39 12.54 14.67
N ALA A 63 -9.72 12.50 13.37
CA ALA A 63 -8.89 11.87 12.35
C ALA A 63 -7.59 12.65 12.07
N GLY A 64 -7.61 13.98 12.20
CA GLY A 64 -6.43 14.84 12.05
C GLY A 64 -5.42 14.74 13.20
N LEU A 65 -5.88 14.36 14.40
CA LEU A 65 -5.01 14.14 15.58
C LEU A 65 -4.34 12.75 15.57
N GLY A 66 -4.79 11.85 14.71
CA GLY A 66 -4.23 10.50 14.50
C GLY A 66 -3.42 10.39 13.20
N ALA A 67 -2.73 11.47 12.80
CA ALA A 67 -1.75 11.40 11.72
C ALA A 67 -0.56 10.54 12.18
N GLU A 68 -0.70 9.23 12.06
CA GLU A 68 0.40 8.27 12.18
C GLU A 68 1.48 8.67 11.17
N ASP A 69 2.71 8.78 11.67
CA ASP A 69 3.90 9.02 10.87
C ASP A 69 4.01 7.86 9.86
N GLN A 70 3.65 8.11 8.59
CA GLN A 70 3.75 7.06 7.59
C GLN A 70 5.24 6.74 7.44
N PRO A 71 5.67 5.48 7.67
CA PRO A 71 7.07 5.16 7.58
C PRO A 71 7.56 5.50 6.18
N GLU A 72 8.59 6.34 6.12
CA GLU A 72 9.21 6.76 4.86
C GLU A 72 9.46 5.53 3.98
N PRO A 73 9.10 5.60 2.68
CA PRO A 73 9.27 4.47 1.79
C PRO A 73 10.74 4.05 1.78
N ARG A 74 10.99 2.81 2.21
CA ARG A 74 12.34 2.23 2.23
C ARG A 74 12.90 2.25 0.81
N ARG A 75 13.99 2.99 0.62
CA ARG A 75 14.74 3.01 -0.64
C ARG A 75 15.78 1.89 -0.61
N PHE A 76 15.86 1.15 -1.70
CA PHE A 76 16.88 0.13 -1.90
C PHE A 76 17.72 0.49 -3.10
N ASP A 77 19.02 0.20 -3.02
CA ASP A 77 19.89 0.23 -4.19
C ASP A 77 19.49 -0.90 -5.15
N PRO A 78 19.04 -0.59 -6.39
CA PRO A 78 18.65 -1.59 -7.38
C PRO A 78 19.81 -2.45 -7.88
N TYR A 79 21.04 -1.92 -7.83
CA TYR A 79 22.24 -2.59 -8.35
C TYR A 79 22.98 -3.41 -7.30
N ALA A 80 22.67 -3.19 -6.02
CA ALA A 80 23.27 -3.97 -4.94
C ALA A 80 22.96 -5.47 -5.09
N SER A 81 24.04 -6.26 -4.95
CA SER A 81 24.03 -7.70 -5.10
C SER A 81 23.41 -8.39 -3.87
N VAL A 82 22.35 -9.15 -4.08
CA VAL A 82 21.58 -9.88 -3.07
C VAL A 82 21.59 -11.39 -3.33
N ALA A 83 21.49 -12.19 -2.28
CA ALA A 83 21.36 -13.63 -2.40
C ALA A 83 19.96 -14.00 -2.89
N LEU A 84 19.87 -14.96 -3.81
CA LEU A 84 18.59 -15.52 -4.25
C LEU A 84 18.16 -16.61 -3.26
N GLY A 85 17.35 -16.22 -2.27
CA GLY A 85 16.82 -17.14 -1.25
C GLY A 85 17.94 -17.86 -0.48
N LYS A 86 17.85 -19.19 -0.39
CA LYS A 86 18.86 -20.05 0.26
C LYS A 86 19.94 -20.55 -0.70
N THR A 87 19.93 -20.09 -1.94
CA THR A 87 20.93 -20.50 -2.94
C THR A 87 22.25 -19.77 -2.71
N LYS A 88 23.33 -20.27 -3.33
CA LYS A 88 24.62 -19.57 -3.36
C LYS A 88 24.72 -18.53 -4.48
N VAL A 89 23.63 -18.31 -5.23
CA VAL A 89 23.60 -17.36 -6.35
C VAL A 89 23.38 -15.96 -5.81
N ARG A 90 24.18 -15.02 -6.31
CA ARG A 90 24.01 -13.59 -6.04
C ARG A 90 23.62 -12.87 -7.32
N MET A 91 22.66 -11.97 -7.20
CA MET A 91 22.07 -11.22 -8.30
C MET A 91 21.83 -9.77 -7.91
N SER A 92 21.82 -8.84 -8.86
CA SER A 92 21.30 -7.50 -8.61
C SER A 92 19.82 -7.57 -8.23
N ARG A 93 19.34 -6.63 -7.40
CA ARG A 93 17.90 -6.56 -7.06
C ARG A 93 17.03 -6.31 -8.28
N PHE A 94 17.55 -5.54 -9.24
CA PHE A 94 16.92 -5.31 -10.53
C PHE A 94 17.35 -6.37 -11.54
N CYS A 95 16.41 -6.87 -12.35
CA CYS A 95 16.64 -7.80 -13.45
C CYS A 95 16.11 -7.19 -14.74
N LEU A 96 16.87 -7.30 -15.84
CA LEU A 96 16.42 -6.89 -17.16
C LEU A 96 15.76 -8.07 -17.88
N GLY A 97 14.44 -8.03 -18.03
CA GLY A 97 13.70 -9.02 -18.80
C GLY A 97 13.67 -8.69 -20.29
N THR A 98 13.95 -9.69 -21.14
CA THR A 98 14.00 -9.47 -22.59
C THR A 98 12.68 -9.76 -23.30
N GLY A 99 11.65 -10.27 -22.61
CA GLY A 99 10.36 -10.68 -23.17
C GLY A 99 9.33 -9.58 -23.49
N MET A 100 9.72 -8.30 -23.54
CA MET A 100 8.79 -7.17 -23.73
C MET A 100 7.93 -7.33 -25.00
N ARG A 101 6.60 -7.43 -24.83
CA ARG A 101 5.63 -7.66 -25.93
C ARG A 101 6.11 -8.78 -26.89
N GLY A 102 6.51 -9.90 -26.28
CA GLY A 102 6.98 -11.09 -26.97
C GLY A 102 5.89 -11.82 -27.76
N GLY A 103 6.27 -12.36 -28.92
CA GLY A 103 5.41 -13.18 -29.77
C GLY A 103 6.17 -13.63 -31.03
N ARG A 104 5.84 -14.82 -31.56
CA ARG A 104 6.49 -15.43 -32.74
C ARG A 104 8.03 -15.50 -32.62
N ARG A 105 8.54 -15.92 -31.45
CA ARG A 105 9.99 -16.05 -31.16
C ARG A 105 10.76 -14.73 -31.30
N GLN A 106 10.13 -13.61 -30.97
CA GLN A 106 10.75 -12.28 -30.94
C GLN A 106 10.07 -11.41 -29.88
N SER A 107 10.82 -10.51 -29.28
CA SER A 107 10.32 -9.44 -28.42
C SER A 107 10.61 -8.06 -29.02
N ASN A 108 10.10 -7.00 -28.41
CA ASN A 108 10.47 -5.65 -28.82
C ASN A 108 11.98 -5.44 -28.75
N HIS A 109 12.67 -6.04 -27.78
CA HIS A 109 14.12 -5.93 -27.64
C HIS A 109 14.84 -6.57 -28.83
N THR A 110 14.48 -7.79 -29.20
CA THR A 110 15.13 -8.47 -30.34
C THR A 110 14.73 -7.84 -31.69
N ARG A 111 13.57 -7.19 -31.76
CA ARG A 111 13.12 -6.40 -32.93
C ARG A 111 13.89 -5.08 -33.12
N LEU A 112 14.61 -4.60 -32.10
CA LEU A 112 15.48 -3.42 -32.26
C LEU A 112 16.65 -3.68 -33.20
N GLY A 113 16.97 -4.96 -33.46
CA GLY A 113 18.19 -5.38 -34.14
C GLY A 113 19.34 -5.65 -33.16
N LYS A 114 20.35 -6.38 -33.63
CA LYS A 114 21.48 -6.90 -32.85
C LYS A 114 22.21 -5.81 -32.09
N GLU A 115 22.64 -4.77 -32.79
CA GLU A 115 23.52 -3.74 -32.26
C GLU A 115 22.84 -2.96 -31.12
N LYS A 116 21.55 -2.65 -31.29
CA LYS A 116 20.77 -1.93 -30.28
C LYS A 116 20.44 -2.81 -29.09
N PHE A 117 20.14 -4.09 -29.32
CA PHE A 117 19.85 -5.02 -28.24
C PHE A 117 21.11 -5.32 -27.41
N GLU A 118 22.25 -5.58 -28.05
CA GLU A 118 23.54 -5.76 -27.37
C GLU A 118 23.94 -4.51 -26.60
N ALA A 119 23.77 -3.32 -27.19
CA ALA A 119 24.04 -2.06 -26.49
C ALA A 119 23.15 -1.90 -25.25
N LEU A 120 21.86 -2.27 -25.32
CA LEU A 120 20.95 -2.22 -24.19
C LEU A 120 21.41 -3.15 -23.05
N ILE A 121 21.74 -4.41 -23.37
CA ILE A 121 22.22 -5.39 -22.39
C ILE A 121 23.53 -4.91 -21.76
N ARG A 122 24.48 -4.46 -22.59
CA ARG A 122 25.78 -3.97 -22.13
C ARG A 122 25.64 -2.75 -21.22
N GLN A 123 24.81 -1.78 -21.59
CA GLN A 123 24.59 -0.60 -20.75
C GLN A 123 23.82 -0.91 -19.46
N ALA A 124 22.97 -1.94 -19.44
CA ALA A 124 22.37 -2.40 -18.19
C ALA A 124 23.43 -3.03 -17.28
N TYR A 125 24.32 -3.84 -17.85
CA TYR A 125 25.43 -4.45 -17.12
C TYR A 125 26.41 -3.41 -16.56
N GLU A 126 26.81 -2.42 -17.36
CA GLU A 126 27.70 -1.33 -16.94
C GLU A 126 27.10 -0.49 -15.79
N ARG A 127 25.77 -0.42 -15.66
CA ARG A 127 25.08 0.23 -14.54
C ARG A 127 24.99 -0.64 -13.29
N GLY A 128 25.33 -1.93 -13.36
CA GLY A 128 25.33 -2.87 -12.24
C GLY A 128 24.19 -3.89 -12.27
N VAL A 129 23.46 -4.04 -13.37
CA VAL A 129 22.49 -5.13 -13.54
C VAL A 129 23.25 -6.41 -13.88
N THR A 130 23.21 -7.41 -12.99
CA THR A 130 23.93 -8.67 -13.18
C THR A 130 22.99 -9.84 -13.48
N THR A 131 21.72 -9.56 -13.77
CA THR A 131 20.70 -10.60 -13.94
C THR A 131 19.76 -10.22 -15.06
N PHE A 132 19.57 -11.19 -15.97
CA PHE A 132 18.84 -11.03 -17.21
C PHE A 132 17.89 -12.21 -17.37
N ASP A 133 16.64 -11.92 -17.67
CA ASP A 133 15.64 -12.94 -17.96
C ASP A 133 15.54 -13.15 -19.48
N LEU A 134 15.85 -14.36 -19.93
CA LEU A 134 16.00 -14.76 -21.33
C LEU A 134 15.16 -16.02 -21.60
N ALA A 135 14.58 -16.12 -22.79
CA ALA A 135 13.88 -17.33 -23.23
C ALA A 135 13.93 -17.48 -24.76
N ASP A 136 13.86 -18.71 -25.24
CA ASP A 136 13.76 -19.02 -26.68
C ASP A 136 12.57 -18.33 -27.34
N LEU A 137 11.45 -18.25 -26.61
CA LEU A 137 10.23 -17.59 -27.08
C LEU A 137 10.41 -16.07 -27.24
N TYR A 138 11.37 -15.46 -26.55
CA TYR A 138 11.69 -14.05 -26.69
C TYR A 138 12.59 -13.79 -27.91
N GLY A 139 13.15 -14.85 -28.51
CA GLY A 139 14.07 -14.73 -29.64
C GLY A 139 15.46 -14.28 -29.25
N THR A 140 15.82 -14.40 -27.97
CA THR A 140 17.04 -13.79 -27.43
C THR A 140 18.29 -14.67 -27.60
N HIS A 141 18.12 -15.98 -27.78
CA HIS A 141 19.23 -16.95 -27.89
C HIS A 141 20.31 -16.63 -28.96
N PRO A 142 20.00 -16.03 -30.14
CA PRO A 142 21.02 -15.72 -31.14
C PRO A 142 21.93 -14.53 -30.82
N TYR A 143 21.67 -13.79 -29.74
CA TYR A 143 22.33 -12.55 -29.37
C TYR A 143 23.22 -12.71 -28.15
#